data_AF-A0A812VY50-F1
#
_entry.id   AF-A0A812VY50-F1
#
_cell.length_a   1.000
_cell.length_b   1.000
_cell.length_c   1.000
_cell.angle_alpha   90.00
_cell.angle_beta   90.00
_cell.angle_gamma   90.00
#
_symmetry.space_group_name_H-M   'P 1'
#
loop_
_entity.id
_entity.type
_entity.pdbx_description
1 polymer ?
#
loop_
_entity_poly.entity_id
_entity_poly.type
_entity_poly.pdbx_seq_one_letter_code
_entity_poly.pdbx_strand_id
1 'polypeptide(L)'
;MALSFAVLPSHRPELLRAPAEGHQAPAASSQHAAQLVVPAAAAVAVGVTVRRQRAVQRLRGRHVSRAVAAAPAAPAPPELSEERRKIQALLKKWRADDGEAWQSLALTAFLYVFSVAAVHLSAGSWPAIVLLAFSLVRSFIVFHDAAHPSFFEKAEDNKLLGQVLQFFVNYSMDEWNQIHNSHHNHFGDNTVKDNSLTIWFCEEELKKGPWWKWFLHRLIRDP
;
A
#
# COMPACT_ATOMS: atom_id res chain seq x y z
N MET A 1 40.76 -14.73 -23.57
CA MET A 1 40.58 -15.31 -22.23
C MET A 1 39.15 -14.96 -21.80
N ALA A 2 38.19 -15.82 -22.12
CA ALA A 2 36.76 -15.55 -22.01
C ALA A 2 36.24 -16.06 -20.65
N LEU A 3 35.58 -15.18 -19.90
CA LEU A 3 34.95 -15.50 -18.62
C LEU A 3 33.59 -16.18 -18.88
N SER A 4 33.51 -17.45 -18.51
CA SER A 4 32.29 -18.27 -18.54
C SER A 4 31.38 -17.88 -17.37
N PHE A 5 30.18 -17.39 -17.66
CA PHE A 5 29.12 -17.25 -16.65
C PHE A 5 28.33 -18.57 -16.58
N ALA A 6 28.43 -19.26 -15.46
CA ALA A 6 27.58 -20.41 -15.15
C ALA A 6 26.15 -19.93 -14.87
N VAL A 7 25.22 -20.29 -15.75
CA VAL A 7 23.78 -20.11 -15.56
C VAL A 7 23.30 -21.16 -14.56
N LEU A 8 22.77 -20.73 -13.42
CA LEU A 8 22.10 -21.59 -12.45
C LEU A 8 20.76 -22.11 -13.04
N PRO A 9 20.39 -23.39 -12.84
CA PRO A 9 19.19 -23.95 -13.43
C PRO A 9 17.93 -23.47 -12.69
N SER A 10 17.00 -22.88 -13.44
CA SER A 10 15.68 -22.51 -12.94
C SER A 10 14.79 -23.74 -12.79
N HIS A 11 14.48 -24.14 -11.57
CA HIS A 11 13.42 -25.12 -11.29
C HIS A 11 12.05 -24.46 -11.53
N ARG A 12 11.41 -24.76 -12.67
CA ARG A 12 9.97 -24.57 -12.88
C ARG A 12 9.24 -25.86 -12.48
N PRO A 13 8.15 -25.78 -11.70
CA PRO A 13 7.25 -26.92 -11.52
C PRO A 13 6.44 -27.19 -12.80
N GLU A 14 6.45 -28.46 -13.25
CA GLU A 14 5.65 -28.99 -14.36
C GLU A 14 4.15 -28.80 -14.10
N LEU A 15 3.51 -27.95 -14.90
CA LEU A 15 2.06 -27.91 -15.06
C LEU A 15 1.68 -28.82 -16.24
N LEU A 16 1.12 -29.98 -15.88
CA LEU A 16 0.15 -30.80 -16.62
C LEU A 16 0.09 -30.59 -18.14
N ARG A 17 0.73 -31.49 -18.89
CA ARG A 17 0.48 -31.74 -20.32
C ARG A 17 -0.93 -32.31 -20.52
N ALA A 18 -1.78 -31.61 -21.26
CA ALA A 18 -2.93 -32.21 -21.93
C ALA A 18 -2.53 -32.61 -23.38
N PRO A 19 -3.05 -33.71 -23.93
CA PRO A 19 -2.63 -34.22 -25.23
C PRO A 19 -3.16 -33.37 -26.38
N ALA A 20 -2.35 -33.29 -27.44
CA ALA A 20 -2.68 -32.63 -28.68
C ALA A 20 -3.66 -33.48 -29.50
N GLU A 21 -4.86 -32.94 -29.76
CA GLU A 21 -5.71 -33.42 -30.83
C GLU A 21 -5.82 -32.31 -31.88
N GLY A 22 -5.32 -32.60 -33.09
CA GLY A 22 -5.49 -31.74 -34.24
C GLY A 22 -6.93 -31.82 -34.72
N HIS A 23 -7.53 -30.68 -35.07
CA HIS A 23 -8.69 -30.62 -35.94
C HIS A 23 -8.63 -29.35 -36.79
N GLN A 24 -8.89 -29.56 -38.08
CA GLN A 24 -8.87 -28.60 -39.16
C GLN A 24 -9.91 -27.50 -38.95
N ALA A 25 -9.55 -26.27 -39.34
CA ALA A 25 -10.50 -25.17 -39.47
C ALA A 25 -11.36 -25.35 -40.73
N PRO A 26 -12.64 -24.94 -40.68
CA PRO A 26 -13.30 -24.40 -41.86
C PRO A 26 -13.72 -22.95 -41.62
N ALA A 27 -13.60 -22.18 -42.70
CA ALA A 27 -14.07 -20.81 -42.81
C ALA A 27 -15.60 -20.75 -43.06
N ALA A 28 -16.17 -19.59 -42.71
CA ALA A 28 -17.26 -18.86 -43.37
C ALA A 28 -18.58 -18.62 -42.60
N SER A 29 -18.93 -17.33 -42.59
CA SER A 29 -20.26 -16.74 -42.82
C SER A 29 -21.27 -16.57 -41.67
N SER A 30 -21.47 -15.28 -41.33
CA SER A 30 -22.72 -14.50 -41.16
C SER A 30 -23.94 -15.04 -40.40
N GLN A 31 -24.39 -14.16 -39.47
CA GLN A 31 -25.77 -13.89 -39.01
C GLN A 31 -26.45 -14.91 -38.08
N HIS A 32 -26.58 -14.54 -36.80
CA HIS A 32 -27.88 -14.28 -36.14
C HIS A 32 -27.67 -13.82 -34.69
N ALA A 33 -28.37 -12.74 -34.30
CA ALA A 33 -28.45 -12.26 -32.92
C ALA A 33 -29.20 -13.28 -32.04
N ALA A 34 -28.50 -13.91 -31.11
CA ALA A 34 -29.09 -14.75 -30.08
C ALA A 34 -29.24 -13.94 -28.78
N GLN A 35 -30.47 -13.77 -28.33
CA GLN A 35 -30.80 -13.20 -27.02
C GLN A 35 -30.20 -14.10 -25.93
N LEU A 36 -29.32 -13.53 -25.09
CA LEU A 36 -28.75 -14.21 -23.93
C LEU A 36 -29.81 -14.36 -22.83
N VAL A 37 -30.50 -15.50 -22.83
CA VAL A 37 -31.26 -15.96 -21.65
C VAL A 37 -30.26 -16.58 -20.68
N VAL A 38 -29.97 -15.88 -19.58
CA VAL A 38 -29.18 -16.44 -18.48
C VAL A 38 -30.01 -17.53 -17.80
N PRO A 39 -29.54 -18.79 -17.74
CA PRO A 39 -30.31 -19.87 -17.12
C PRO A 39 -30.47 -19.62 -15.61
N ALA A 40 -31.67 -19.87 -15.08
CA ALA A 40 -32.05 -19.66 -13.67
C ALA A 40 -31.08 -20.31 -12.65
N ALA A 41 -30.36 -21.36 -13.04
CA ALA A 41 -29.34 -22.00 -12.21
C ALA A 41 -28.15 -21.07 -11.88
N ALA A 42 -27.77 -20.17 -12.79
CA ALA A 42 -26.71 -19.18 -12.55
C ALA A 42 -27.16 -18.10 -11.55
N ALA A 43 -28.42 -17.68 -11.60
CA ALA A 43 -29.00 -16.72 -10.64
C ALA A 43 -29.09 -17.30 -9.22
N VAL A 44 -29.40 -18.60 -9.09
CA VAL A 44 -29.43 -19.31 -7.80
C VAL A 44 -28.02 -19.49 -7.23
N ALA A 45 -27.03 -19.84 -8.06
CA ALA A 45 -25.64 -19.98 -7.63
C ALA A 45 -25.06 -18.63 -7.15
N VAL A 46 -25.35 -17.52 -7.85
CA VAL A 46 -24.98 -16.17 -7.41
C VAL A 46 -25.69 -15.79 -6.10
N GLY A 47 -26.99 -16.07 -5.98
CA GLY A 47 -27.77 -15.81 -4.77
C GLY A 47 -27.25 -16.55 -3.53
N VAL A 48 -26.87 -17.83 -3.67
CA VAL A 48 -26.29 -18.64 -2.59
C VAL A 48 -24.90 -18.11 -2.19
N THR A 49 -24.09 -17.69 -3.17
CA THR A 49 -22.74 -17.16 -2.91
C THR A 49 -22.78 -15.82 -2.19
N VAL A 50 -23.68 -14.91 -2.60
CA VAL A 50 -23.90 -13.61 -1.94
C VAL A 50 -24.44 -13.78 -0.53
N ARG A 51 -25.36 -14.74 -0.30
CA ARG A 51 -25.93 -15.02 1.03
C ARG A 51 -24.89 -15.61 1.99
N ARG A 52 -24.00 -16.47 1.47
CA ARG A 52 -22.88 -17.05 2.23
C ARG A 52 -21.80 -16.00 2.57
N GLN A 53 -21.48 -15.09 1.65
CA GLN A 53 -20.56 -13.97 1.90
C GLN A 53 -21.11 -13.00 2.96
N ARG A 54 -22.41 -12.65 2.89
CA ARG A 54 -23.06 -11.80 3.90
C ARG A 54 -23.11 -12.47 5.28
N ALA A 55 -23.30 -13.79 5.34
CA ALA A 55 -23.27 -14.53 6.60
C ALA A 55 -21.86 -14.57 7.22
N VAL A 56 -20.82 -14.78 6.41
CA VAL A 56 -19.41 -14.75 6.85
C VAL A 56 -19.00 -13.34 7.30
N GLN A 57 -19.43 -12.29 6.60
CA GLN A 57 -19.20 -10.90 7.02
C GLN A 57 -19.90 -10.54 8.34
N ARG A 58 -21.13 -11.03 8.56
CA ARG A 58 -21.86 -10.82 9.84
C ARG A 58 -21.21 -11.57 11.01
N LEU A 59 -20.68 -12.76 10.77
CA LEU A 59 -19.96 -13.55 11.79
C LEU A 59 -18.59 -12.94 12.11
N ARG A 60 -17.84 -12.47 11.10
CA ARG A 60 -16.61 -11.69 11.32
C ARG A 60 -16.89 -10.38 12.08
N GLY A 61 -17.94 -9.65 11.73
CA GLY A 61 -18.31 -8.41 12.42
C GLY A 61 -18.60 -8.62 13.91
N ARG A 62 -19.32 -9.69 14.29
CA ARG A 62 -19.64 -9.99 15.70
C ARG A 62 -18.43 -10.42 16.53
N HIS A 63 -17.51 -11.21 15.97
CA HIS A 63 -16.30 -11.61 16.68
C HIS A 63 -15.30 -10.46 16.82
N VAL A 64 -15.21 -9.58 15.83
CA VAL A 64 -14.39 -8.36 15.92
C VAL A 64 -14.99 -7.37 16.93
N SER A 65 -16.30 -7.12 16.91
CA SER A 65 -16.92 -6.21 17.89
C SER A 65 -16.80 -6.67 19.35
N ARG A 66 -16.71 -7.98 19.60
CA ARG A 66 -16.53 -8.52 20.97
C ARG A 66 -15.06 -8.56 21.40
N ALA A 67 -14.11 -8.66 20.46
CA ALA A 67 -12.69 -8.61 20.74
C ALA A 67 -12.15 -7.17 20.90
N VAL A 68 -12.84 -6.18 20.33
CA VAL A 68 -12.49 -4.74 20.40
C VAL A 68 -13.10 -4.04 21.63
N ALA A 69 -13.90 -4.74 22.44
CA ALA A 69 -14.18 -4.30 23.81
C ALA A 69 -12.94 -4.51 24.69
N ALA A 70 -11.85 -3.81 24.36
CA ALA A 70 -10.71 -3.66 25.24
C ALA A 70 -11.24 -3.12 26.56
N ALA A 71 -10.98 -3.84 27.66
CA ALA A 71 -11.19 -3.31 29.00
C ALA A 71 -10.57 -1.90 29.04
N PRO A 72 -11.24 -0.90 29.61
CA PRO A 72 -10.70 0.46 29.66
C PRO A 72 -9.31 0.38 30.29
N ALA A 73 -8.29 0.80 29.52
CA ALA A 73 -6.92 0.82 30.00
C ALA A 73 -6.89 1.54 31.35
N ALA A 74 -6.24 0.95 32.35
CA ALA A 74 -6.07 1.57 33.65
C ALA A 74 -5.54 3.00 33.47
N PRO A 75 -6.07 3.99 34.21
CA PRO A 75 -5.63 5.37 34.05
C PRO A 75 -4.12 5.44 34.28
N ALA A 76 -3.42 6.10 33.35
CA ALA A 76 -1.98 6.27 33.43
C ALA A 76 -1.59 6.93 34.77
N PRO A 77 -0.40 6.61 35.32
CA PRO A 77 0.15 7.29 36.49
C PRO A 77 0.03 8.83 36.38
N PRO A 78 -0.19 9.55 37.49
CA PRO A 78 -0.49 10.97 37.47
C PRO A 78 0.59 11.82 36.77
N GLU A 79 1.87 11.44 36.91
CA GLU A 79 3.00 12.05 36.19
C GLU A 79 2.84 11.95 34.67
N LEU A 80 2.64 10.73 34.15
CA LEU A 80 2.38 10.47 32.73
C LEU A 80 1.15 11.23 32.22
N SER A 81 0.14 11.42 33.08
CA SER A 81 -1.05 12.20 32.73
C SER A 81 -0.76 13.70 32.60
N GLU A 82 0.16 14.24 33.41
CA GLU A 82 0.59 15.64 33.34
C GLU A 82 1.48 15.88 32.13
N GLU A 83 2.43 15.00 31.86
CA GLU A 83 3.27 15.03 30.65
C GLU A 83 2.41 14.97 29.39
N ARG A 84 1.43 14.05 29.34
CA ARG A 84 0.49 13.97 28.22
C ARG A 84 -0.27 15.27 28.01
N ARG A 85 -0.71 15.93 29.09
CA ARG A 85 -1.37 17.25 29.01
C ARG A 85 -0.41 18.33 28.47
N LYS A 86 0.85 18.34 28.90
CA LYS A 86 1.87 19.28 28.39
C LYS A 86 2.11 19.07 26.90
N ILE A 87 2.30 17.82 26.46
CA ILE A 87 2.46 17.47 25.04
C ILE A 87 1.22 17.90 24.25
N GLN A 88 0.02 17.59 24.72
CA GLN A 88 -1.22 18.02 24.06
C GLN A 88 -1.34 19.54 23.95
N ALA A 89 -0.94 20.28 24.99
CA ALA A 89 -0.95 21.74 24.96
C ALA A 89 0.03 22.31 23.92
N LEU A 90 1.22 21.71 23.79
CA LEU A 90 2.20 22.07 22.76
C LEU A 90 1.69 21.74 21.35
N LEU A 91 1.05 20.59 21.18
CA LEU A 91 0.53 20.13 19.88
C LEU A 91 -0.73 20.89 19.43
N LYS A 92 -1.45 21.56 20.34
CA LYS A 92 -2.68 22.30 20.02
C LYS A 92 -2.47 23.33 18.90
N LYS A 93 -1.28 23.93 18.82
CA LYS A 93 -0.91 24.88 17.75
C LYS A 93 -0.71 24.18 16.40
N TRP A 94 -0.25 22.94 16.40
CA TRP A 94 0.21 22.19 15.23
C TRP A 94 -0.78 21.07 14.85
N ARG A 95 -2.09 21.35 14.97
CA ARG A 95 -3.13 20.43 14.50
C ARG A 95 -3.32 20.55 12.98
N ALA A 96 -3.98 19.56 12.40
CA ALA A 96 -4.48 19.65 11.04
C ALA A 96 -5.33 20.92 10.86
N ASP A 97 -5.13 21.61 9.74
CA ASP A 97 -5.91 22.76 9.31
C ASP A 97 -6.44 22.46 7.91
N ASP A 98 -7.76 22.37 7.76
CA ASP A 98 -8.38 21.98 6.49
C ASP A 98 -8.06 22.98 5.36
N GLY A 99 -7.86 24.26 5.68
CA GLY A 99 -7.50 25.27 4.70
C GLY A 99 -6.10 25.03 4.11
N GLU A 100 -5.11 24.76 4.97
CA GLU A 100 -3.77 24.37 4.55
C GLU A 100 -3.78 23.02 3.81
N ALA A 101 -4.56 22.05 4.31
CA ALA A 101 -4.70 20.73 3.70
C ALA A 101 -5.23 20.81 2.27
N TRP A 102 -6.30 21.59 2.03
CA TRP A 102 -6.85 21.80 0.69
C TRP A 102 -5.88 22.51 -0.25
N GLN A 103 -5.14 23.52 0.23
CA GLN A 103 -4.11 24.19 -0.58
C GLN A 103 -2.98 23.22 -0.96
N SER A 104 -2.51 22.43 0.01
CA SER A 104 -1.47 21.43 -0.20
C SER A 104 -1.92 20.34 -1.19
N LEU A 105 -3.17 19.87 -1.06
CA LEU A 105 -3.77 18.89 -1.96
C LEU A 105 -3.95 19.46 -3.38
N ALA A 106 -4.46 20.68 -3.51
CA ALA A 106 -4.64 21.34 -4.80
C ALA A 106 -3.31 21.54 -5.54
N LEU A 107 -2.26 21.99 -4.83
CA LEU A 107 -0.93 22.10 -5.40
C LEU A 107 -0.38 20.74 -5.84
N THR A 108 -0.60 19.69 -5.03
CA THR A 108 -0.15 18.33 -5.35
C THR A 108 -0.86 17.78 -6.59
N ALA A 109 -2.18 17.96 -6.67
CA ALA A 109 -2.97 17.56 -7.82
C ALA A 109 -2.55 18.32 -9.09
N PHE A 110 -2.32 19.63 -8.97
CA PHE A 110 -1.81 20.45 -10.07
C PHE A 110 -0.44 19.96 -10.55
N LEU A 111 0.53 19.77 -9.66
CA LEU A 111 1.87 19.29 -10.00
C LEU A 111 1.84 17.90 -10.64
N TYR A 112 1.00 17.00 -10.14
CA TYR A 112 0.81 15.67 -10.72
C TYR A 112 0.28 15.77 -12.16
N VAL A 113 -0.84 16.47 -12.38
CA VAL A 113 -1.44 16.60 -13.73
C VAL A 113 -0.50 17.34 -14.68
N PHE A 114 0.13 18.42 -14.21
CA PHE A 114 1.09 19.20 -14.99
C PHE A 114 2.31 18.37 -15.39
N SER A 115 2.87 17.57 -14.47
CA SER A 115 4.03 16.73 -14.76
C SER A 115 3.69 15.58 -15.71
N VAL A 116 2.52 14.94 -15.57
CA VAL A 116 2.03 13.96 -16.54
C VAL A 116 1.87 14.60 -17.92
N ALA A 117 1.24 15.77 -18.01
CA ALA A 117 1.10 16.51 -19.28
C ALA A 117 2.47 16.88 -19.87
N ALA A 118 3.41 17.35 -19.05
CA ALA A 118 4.76 17.69 -19.48
C ALA A 118 5.48 16.48 -20.08
N VAL A 119 5.37 15.29 -19.46
CA VAL A 119 5.97 14.06 -19.99
C VAL A 119 5.38 13.71 -21.37
N HIS A 120 4.06 13.82 -21.54
CA HIS A 120 3.41 13.52 -22.82
C HIS A 120 3.78 14.53 -23.91
N LEU A 121 3.73 15.83 -23.60
CA LEU A 121 3.99 16.90 -24.56
C LEU A 121 5.47 17.04 -24.93
N SER A 122 6.38 16.60 -24.06
CA SER A 122 7.82 16.63 -24.32
C SER A 122 8.38 15.34 -24.93
N ALA A 123 7.51 14.39 -25.30
CA ALA A 123 7.89 13.03 -25.74
C ALA A 123 8.81 12.31 -24.73
N GLY A 124 8.55 12.50 -23.43
CA GLY A 124 9.31 11.84 -22.36
C GLY A 124 10.68 12.44 -22.11
N SER A 125 10.84 13.76 -22.27
CA SER A 125 12.12 14.41 -21.96
C SER A 125 12.52 14.19 -20.49
N TRP A 126 13.83 14.04 -20.24
CA TRP A 126 14.34 13.75 -18.89
C TRP A 126 13.91 14.77 -17.81
N PRO A 127 13.81 16.10 -18.07
CA PRO A 127 13.34 17.04 -17.04
C PRO A 127 11.88 16.82 -16.67
N ALA A 128 11.03 16.45 -17.64
CA ALA A 128 9.62 16.14 -17.38
C ALA A 128 9.47 14.87 -16.54
N ILE A 129 10.30 13.86 -16.79
CA ILE A 129 10.35 12.64 -15.97
C ILE A 129 10.77 12.96 -14.53
N VAL A 130 11.80 13.79 -14.34
CA VAL A 130 12.25 14.22 -13.00
C VAL A 130 11.13 14.96 -12.27
N LEU A 131 10.42 15.86 -12.95
CA LEU A 131 9.29 16.58 -12.37
C LEU A 131 8.15 15.64 -11.94
N LEU A 132 7.85 14.62 -12.75
CA LEU A 132 6.87 13.60 -12.41
C LEU A 132 7.32 12.78 -11.19
N ALA A 133 8.60 12.41 -11.11
CA ALA A 133 9.15 11.69 -9.96
C ALA A 133 8.96 12.47 -8.65
N PHE A 134 9.27 13.77 -8.63
CA PHE A 134 9.02 14.61 -7.45
C PHE A 134 7.53 14.76 -7.12
N SER A 135 6.67 14.86 -8.15
CA SER A 135 5.22 14.95 -7.96
C SER A 135 4.64 13.67 -7.37
N LEU A 136 5.19 12.49 -7.74
CA LEU A 136 4.84 11.20 -7.14
C LEU A 136 5.27 11.11 -5.67
N VAL A 137 6.50 11.53 -5.34
CA VAL A 137 6.96 11.58 -3.93
C VAL A 137 6.06 12.49 -3.11
N ARG A 138 5.70 13.67 -3.62
CA ARG A 138 4.76 14.58 -2.94
C ARG A 138 3.38 13.95 -2.75
N SER A 139 2.87 13.23 -3.76
CA SER A 139 1.61 12.49 -3.66
C SER A 139 1.67 11.41 -2.58
N PHE A 140 2.82 10.74 -2.44
CA PHE A 140 3.06 9.78 -1.37
C PHE A 140 3.10 10.42 0.02
N ILE A 141 3.67 11.63 0.17
CA ILE A 141 3.65 12.36 1.45
C ILE A 141 2.20 12.67 1.86
N VAL A 142 1.37 13.17 0.94
CA VAL A 142 -0.05 13.44 1.23
C VAL A 142 -0.80 12.14 1.58
N PHE A 143 -0.52 11.06 0.85
CA PHE A 143 -1.08 9.73 1.16
C PHE A 143 -0.66 9.24 2.54
N HIS A 144 0.62 9.36 2.91
CA HIS A 144 1.17 9.00 4.22
C HIS A 144 0.44 9.73 5.35
N ASP A 145 0.26 11.05 5.22
CA ASP A 145 -0.39 11.85 6.27
C ASP A 145 -1.89 11.53 6.37
N ALA A 146 -2.57 11.33 5.24
CA ALA A 146 -3.97 10.89 5.21
C ALA A 146 -4.14 9.47 5.79
N ALA A 147 -3.12 8.64 5.68
CA ALA A 147 -3.06 7.31 6.25
C ALA A 147 -2.87 7.32 7.78
N HIS A 148 -2.34 8.41 8.35
CA HIS A 148 -2.19 8.69 9.80
C HIS A 148 -3.28 9.58 10.41
N PRO A 149 -4.49 9.59 9.82
CA PRO A 149 -5.52 10.62 10.02
C PRO A 149 -5.04 12.03 10.44
N SER A 150 -3.95 12.52 9.86
CA SER A 150 -3.31 13.78 10.28
C SER A 150 -3.37 14.89 9.22
N PHE A 151 -3.83 14.60 8.00
CA PHE A 151 -3.86 15.56 6.91
C PHE A 151 -5.06 16.52 7.02
N PHE A 152 -6.28 16.00 7.17
CA PHE A 152 -7.49 16.77 7.47
C PHE A 152 -7.89 16.68 8.94
N GLU A 153 -8.71 17.61 9.44
CA GLU A 153 -9.24 17.54 10.82
C GLU A 153 -10.15 16.31 11.03
N LYS A 154 -10.88 15.88 10.00
CA LYS A 154 -11.80 14.74 10.06
C LYS A 154 -11.14 13.44 9.58
N ALA A 155 -11.16 12.42 10.43
CA ALA A 155 -10.60 11.11 10.09
C ALA A 155 -11.28 10.42 8.90
N GLU A 156 -12.57 10.68 8.65
CA GLU A 156 -13.29 10.12 7.51
C GLU A 156 -12.80 10.70 6.17
N ASP A 157 -12.50 12.00 6.14
CA ASP A 157 -11.99 12.69 4.93
C ASP A 157 -10.57 12.21 4.61
N ASN A 158 -9.74 12.03 5.64
CA ASN A 158 -8.42 11.39 5.51
C ASN A 158 -8.52 9.97 4.93
N LYS A 159 -9.47 9.17 5.44
CA LYS A 159 -9.69 7.81 4.94
C LYS A 159 -10.09 7.80 3.46
N LEU A 160 -11.03 8.65 3.07
CA LEU A 160 -11.45 8.78 1.68
C LEU A 160 -10.28 9.24 0.80
N LEU A 161 -9.52 10.25 1.23
CA LEU A 161 -8.36 10.75 0.50
C LEU A 161 -7.30 9.65 0.30
N GLY A 162 -6.95 8.92 1.35
CA GLY A 162 -6.00 7.81 1.28
C GLY A 162 -6.46 6.70 0.31
N GLN A 163 -7.74 6.34 0.35
CA GLN A 163 -8.34 5.36 -0.57
C GLN A 163 -8.32 5.82 -2.04
N VAL A 164 -8.37 7.12 -2.31
CA VAL A 164 -8.22 7.66 -3.67
C VAL A 164 -6.75 7.70 -4.07
N LEU A 165 -5.87 8.20 -3.20
CA LEU A 165 -4.44 8.36 -3.49
C LEU A 165 -3.71 7.03 -3.68
N GLN A 166 -4.19 5.94 -3.07
CA GLN A 166 -3.61 4.60 -3.19
C GLN A 166 -3.40 4.16 -4.66
N PHE A 167 -4.28 4.61 -5.57
CA PHE A 167 -4.18 4.31 -7.01
C PHE A 167 -3.07 5.10 -7.69
N PHE A 168 -2.80 6.32 -7.23
CA PHE A 168 -1.76 7.18 -7.79
C PHE A 168 -0.37 6.83 -7.26
N VAL A 169 -0.28 6.38 -6.01
CA VAL A 169 0.98 5.95 -5.38
C VAL A 169 1.27 4.45 -5.59
N ASN A 170 0.33 3.72 -6.20
CA ASN A 170 0.42 2.28 -6.48
C ASN A 170 0.75 1.43 -5.24
N TYR A 171 0.07 1.70 -4.13
CA TYR A 171 0.26 0.96 -2.88
C TYR A 171 -1.05 0.90 -2.09
N SER A 172 -1.43 -0.27 -1.57
CA SER A 172 -2.67 -0.44 -0.80
C SER A 172 -2.64 0.34 0.52
N MET A 173 -3.64 1.18 0.78
CA MET A 173 -3.74 1.93 2.04
C MET A 173 -3.78 1.01 3.26
N ASP A 174 -4.53 -0.09 3.19
CA ASP A 174 -4.69 -1.02 4.32
C ASP A 174 -3.40 -1.76 4.65
N GLU A 175 -2.64 -2.17 3.64
CA GLU A 175 -1.36 -2.86 3.83
C GLU A 175 -0.30 -1.89 4.35
N TRP A 176 -0.26 -0.69 3.76
CA TRP A 176 0.65 0.36 4.17
C TRP A 176 0.42 0.75 5.63
N ASN A 177 -0.82 1.00 6.03
CA ASN A 177 -1.19 1.31 7.41
C ASN A 177 -0.70 0.25 8.40
N GLN A 178 -0.89 -1.03 8.08
CA GLN A 178 -0.46 -2.12 8.96
C GLN A 178 1.05 -2.14 9.15
N ILE A 179 1.80 -2.12 8.05
CA ILE A 179 3.26 -2.22 8.07
C ILE A 179 3.86 -0.96 8.70
N HIS A 180 3.34 0.21 8.34
CA HIS A 180 3.91 1.48 8.75
C HIS A 180 3.57 1.85 10.21
N ASN A 181 2.37 1.52 10.69
CA ASN A 181 2.07 1.65 12.13
C ASN A 181 2.91 0.69 12.97
N SER A 182 3.14 -0.54 12.48
CA SER A 182 4.06 -1.47 13.13
C SER A 182 5.47 -0.90 13.20
N HIS A 183 5.94 -0.24 12.13
CA HIS A 183 7.24 0.42 12.14
C HIS A 183 7.32 1.53 13.18
N HIS A 184 6.36 2.46 13.24
CA HIS A 184 6.38 3.53 14.25
C HIS A 184 6.30 3.01 15.69
N ASN A 185 5.57 1.91 15.92
CA ASN A 185 5.45 1.32 17.25
C ASN A 185 6.73 0.62 17.73
N HIS A 186 7.56 0.12 16.82
CA HIS A 186 8.75 -0.68 17.14
C HIS A 186 10.04 -0.04 16.60
N PHE A 187 10.00 1.24 16.21
CA PHE A 187 11.16 1.90 15.63
C PHE A 187 12.31 1.94 16.63
N GLY A 188 13.44 1.35 16.26
CA GLY A 188 14.63 1.23 17.13
C GLY A 188 14.57 0.06 18.14
N ASP A 189 13.51 -0.74 18.13
CA ASP A 189 13.45 -2.01 18.85
C ASP A 189 14.00 -3.15 17.97
N ASN A 190 15.18 -3.62 18.32
CA ASN A 190 15.87 -4.68 17.58
C ASN A 190 15.31 -6.08 17.87
N THR A 191 14.34 -6.22 18.78
CA THR A 191 13.71 -7.50 19.12
C THR A 191 12.54 -7.85 18.20
N VAL A 192 11.98 -6.85 17.52
CA VAL A 192 10.84 -7.00 16.61
C VAL A 192 11.32 -6.82 15.18
N LYS A 193 10.94 -7.77 14.30
CA LYS A 193 11.26 -7.66 12.89
C LYS A 193 10.47 -6.52 12.25
N ASP A 194 11.19 -5.55 11.70
CA ASP A 194 10.57 -4.45 10.97
C ASP A 194 10.24 -4.87 9.52
N ASN A 195 8.95 -4.94 9.22
CA ASN A 195 8.45 -5.29 7.88
C ASN A 195 8.34 -4.08 6.94
N SER A 196 8.62 -2.86 7.41
CA SER A 196 8.64 -1.64 6.58
C SER A 196 9.87 -1.53 5.68
N LEU A 197 10.82 -2.45 5.83
CA LEU A 197 12.11 -2.44 5.11
C LEU A 197 12.89 -1.13 5.32
N THR A 198 12.69 -0.43 6.44
CA THR A 198 13.52 0.75 6.79
C THR A 198 14.74 0.34 7.61
N ILE A 199 14.63 -0.71 8.43
CA ILE A 199 15.74 -1.35 9.12
C ILE A 199 16.00 -2.70 8.46
N TRP A 200 17.12 -2.83 7.76
CA TRP A 200 17.44 -4.04 7.00
C TRP A 200 18.17 -5.11 7.81
N PHE A 201 19.07 -4.66 8.69
CA PHE A 201 19.92 -5.52 9.50
C PHE A 201 20.17 -4.89 10.86
N CYS A 202 20.18 -5.70 11.91
CA CYS A 202 20.69 -5.29 13.20
C CYS A 202 22.22 -5.15 13.18
N GLU A 203 22.80 -4.37 14.10
CA GLU A 203 24.26 -4.20 14.18
C GLU A 203 24.98 -5.55 14.34
N GLU A 204 24.42 -6.45 15.15
CA GLU A 204 24.97 -7.80 15.32
C GLU A 204 24.92 -8.62 14.03
N GLU A 205 23.86 -8.49 13.22
CA GLU A 205 23.72 -9.19 11.95
C GLU A 205 24.71 -8.66 10.91
N LEU A 206 24.96 -7.34 10.91
CA LEU A 206 25.97 -6.72 10.04
C LEU A 206 27.39 -7.17 10.41
N LYS A 207 27.71 -7.24 11.70
CA LYS A 207 29.03 -7.71 12.18
C LYS A 207 29.29 -9.18 11.86
N LYS A 208 28.25 -10.03 11.89
CA LYS A 208 28.34 -11.46 11.51
C LYS A 208 28.32 -11.68 9.99
N GLY A 209 27.91 -10.68 9.22
CA GLY A 209 27.82 -10.75 7.77
C GLY A 209 29.16 -10.53 7.06
N PRO A 210 29.26 -10.91 5.77
CA PRO A 210 30.42 -10.57 4.96
C PRO A 210 30.57 -9.06 4.77
N TRP A 211 31.80 -8.58 4.65
CA TRP A 211 32.15 -7.15 4.60
C TRP A 211 31.37 -6.34 3.53
N TRP A 212 30.99 -6.97 2.41
CA TRP A 212 30.21 -6.31 1.36
C TRP A 212 28.80 -5.95 1.81
N LYS A 213 28.17 -6.74 2.70
CA LYS A 213 26.85 -6.39 3.28
C LYS A 213 26.97 -5.15 4.14
N TRP A 214 28.01 -5.08 4.96
CA TRP A 214 28.33 -3.90 5.75
C TRP A 214 28.57 -2.66 4.85
N PHE A 215 29.36 -2.82 3.78
CA PHE A 215 29.63 -1.75 2.82
C PHE A 215 28.36 -1.26 2.10
N LEU A 216 27.55 -2.16 1.56
CA LEU A 216 26.28 -1.81 0.90
C LEU A 216 25.29 -1.15 1.87
N HIS A 217 25.20 -1.66 3.11
CA HIS A 217 24.37 -1.06 4.14
C HIS A 217 24.84 0.37 4.46
N ARG A 218 26.16 0.61 4.55
CA ARG A 218 26.73 1.95 4.74
C ARG A 218 26.38 2.87 3.57
N LEU A 219 26.64 2.44 2.34
CA LEU A 219 26.36 3.23 1.13
C LEU A 219 24.89 3.66 1.01
N ILE A 220 23.96 2.82 1.43
CA ILE A 220 22.51 3.08 1.31
C ILE A 220 21.99 3.91 2.50
N ARG A 221 22.53 3.73 3.70
CA ARG A 221 22.00 4.35 4.93
C ARG A 221 22.79 5.57 5.42
N ASP A 222 24.09 5.62 5.17
CA ASP A 222 25.02 6.66 5.64
C ASP A 222 26.13 6.85 4.58
N PRO A 223 25.80 7.46 3.42
CA PRO A 223 26.69 7.59 2.27
C PRO A 223 27.91 8.47 2.53
#